data_AF-A0A7S7LU72-F1
#
_entry.id   AF-A0A7S7LU72-F1
#
_cell.length_a   1.000
_cell.length_b   1.000
_cell.length_c   1.000
_cell.angle_alpha   90.00
_cell.angle_beta   90.00
_cell.angle_gamma   90.00
#
_symmetry.space_group_name_H-M   'P 1'
#
loop_
_entity.id
_entity.type
_entity.pdbx_description
1 polymer ?
#
loop_
_entity_poly.entity_id
_entity_poly.type
_entity_poly.pdbx_seq_one_letter_code
_entity_poly.pdbx_strand_id
1 'polypeptide(L)'
;MSFPILVSNRLIKILGTITKTLCYPFHYIFPKKRFKIPEISKPIFTSKTASKIPKIIWQTNYTNNVSLPVYLNYLFNRLMSLDHEYRYVSTEARLEYMKTNAPKEISEAFEQLTDGASQADFWRVFVLNHIGGTYMDIDAHLVWPLSKIIKPDDTEVFLLTKQHYSNYFIASQKNNPVLEKSLNIIVDNIVNKNLDGGIYNLTGPNVLNIAIGDKKVNHRFYRITCVQGSFTNEYFQYIDKPRGKWIHAKKEDLIKG
;
A
#
# COMPACT_ATOMS: atom_id res chain seq x y z
N MET A 1 2.21 -7.13 -24.03
CA MET A 1 1.24 -7.26 -22.93
C MET A 1 0.41 -8.52 -23.18
N SER A 2 0.32 -9.45 -22.23
CA SER A 2 -0.44 -10.69 -22.42
C SER A 2 -1.94 -10.39 -22.46
N PHE A 3 -2.61 -10.67 -23.59
CA PHE A 3 -4.05 -10.46 -23.81
C PHE A 3 -4.94 -10.97 -22.66
N PRO A 4 -4.70 -12.17 -22.09
CA PRO A 4 -5.40 -12.66 -20.90
C PRO A 4 -5.40 -11.71 -19.70
N ILE A 5 -4.28 -11.03 -19.42
CA ILE A 5 -4.16 -10.13 -18.27
C ILE A 5 -5.03 -8.89 -18.49
N LEU A 6 -5.10 -8.40 -19.73
CA LEU A 6 -5.93 -7.25 -20.06
C LEU A 6 -7.42 -7.57 -19.94
N VAL A 7 -7.83 -8.76 -20.39
CA VAL A 7 -9.21 -9.24 -20.22
C VAL A 7 -9.53 -9.40 -18.73
N SER A 8 -8.65 -10.05 -17.96
CA SER A 8 -8.77 -10.20 -16.51
C SER A 8 -8.97 -8.85 -15.81
N ASN A 9 -8.10 -7.87 -16.08
CA ASN A 9 -8.22 -6.53 -15.51
C ASN A 9 -9.59 -5.89 -15.79
N ARG A 10 -10.09 -5.99 -17.04
CA ARG A 10 -11.42 -5.45 -17.40
C ARG A 10 -12.54 -6.14 -16.63
N LEU A 11 -12.52 -7.47 -16.57
CA LEU A 11 -13.54 -8.24 -15.86
C LEU A 11 -13.53 -7.94 -14.35
N ILE A 12 -12.34 -7.86 -13.73
CA ILE A 12 -12.18 -7.55 -12.31
C ILE A 12 -12.71 -6.13 -12.01
N LYS A 13 -12.46 -5.16 -12.89
CA LYS A 13 -13.02 -3.80 -12.73
C LYS A 13 -14.54 -3.77 -12.77
N ILE A 14 -15.14 -4.53 -13.69
CA ILE A 14 -16.59 -4.65 -13.80
C ILE A 14 -17.14 -5.30 -12.52
N LEU A 15 -16.55 -6.43 -12.10
CA LEU A 15 -16.91 -7.12 -10.86
C LEU A 15 -16.83 -6.18 -9.66
N GLY A 16 -15.68 -5.52 -9.46
CA GLY A 16 -15.48 -4.59 -8.35
C GLY A 16 -16.48 -3.44 -8.36
N THR A 17 -16.82 -2.91 -9.55
CA THR A 17 -17.82 -1.84 -9.68
C THR A 17 -19.22 -2.33 -9.31
N ILE A 18 -19.64 -3.51 -9.80
CA ILE A 18 -20.94 -4.10 -9.46
C ILE A 18 -21.02 -4.36 -7.95
N THR A 19 -20.00 -5.01 -7.39
CA THR A 19 -19.90 -5.30 -5.95
C THR A 19 -19.98 -4.03 -5.12
N LYS A 20 -19.21 -2.99 -5.47
CA LYS A 20 -19.23 -1.69 -4.81
C LYS A 20 -20.62 -1.05 -4.84
N THR A 21 -21.31 -1.09 -5.98
CA THR A 21 -22.66 -0.56 -6.13
C THR A 21 -23.66 -1.28 -5.22
N LEU A 22 -23.59 -2.61 -5.14
CA LEU A 22 -24.46 -3.41 -4.27
C LEU A 22 -24.20 -3.18 -2.77
N CYS A 23 -23.01 -2.69 -2.40
CA CYS A 23 -22.69 -2.35 -1.02
C CYS A 23 -23.41 -1.09 -0.51
N TYR A 24 -23.90 -0.20 -1.38
CA TYR A 24 -24.67 0.98 -0.96
C TYR A 24 -25.99 0.62 -0.26
N PRO A 25 -26.91 -0.15 -0.88
CA PRO A 25 -28.13 -0.57 -0.19
C PRO A 25 -27.83 -1.46 1.03
N PHE A 26 -26.77 -2.26 1.00
CA PHE A 26 -26.35 -3.05 2.16
C PHE A 26 -26.04 -2.16 3.37
N HIS A 27 -25.21 -1.11 3.20
CA HIS A 27 -24.87 -0.20 4.30
C HIS A 27 -25.99 0.81 4.60
N TYR A 28 -26.94 1.00 3.70
CA TYR A 28 -28.18 1.70 4.03
C TYR A 28 -29.02 0.91 5.04
N ILE A 29 -29.17 -0.41 4.82
CA ILE A 29 -29.93 -1.30 5.73
C ILE A 29 -29.14 -1.61 7.01
N PHE A 30 -27.82 -1.80 6.90
CA PHE A 30 -26.93 -2.20 8.00
C PHE A 30 -25.79 -1.17 8.22
N PRO A 31 -26.09 0.08 8.61
CA PRO A 31 -25.13 1.19 8.61
C PRO A 31 -23.90 0.99 9.51
N LYS A 32 -24.06 0.21 10.59
CA LYS A 32 -22.98 -0.06 11.56
C LYS A 32 -22.26 -1.40 11.32
N LYS A 33 -22.66 -2.19 10.31
CA LYS A 33 -22.06 -3.51 10.10
C LYS A 33 -20.65 -3.36 9.52
N ARG A 34 -19.66 -3.92 10.22
CA ARG A 34 -18.25 -3.92 9.83
C ARG A 34 -17.71 -5.34 9.81
N PHE A 35 -16.60 -5.51 9.10
CA PHE A 35 -15.93 -6.79 8.90
C PHE A 35 -14.48 -6.64 9.32
N LYS A 36 -13.98 -7.60 10.11
CA LYS A 36 -12.61 -7.54 10.63
C LYS A 36 -11.64 -8.17 9.65
N ILE A 37 -10.70 -7.39 9.14
CA ILE A 37 -9.52 -7.89 8.45
C ILE A 37 -8.57 -8.47 9.51
N PRO A 38 -8.10 -9.72 9.37
CA PRO A 38 -7.16 -10.32 10.31
C PRO A 38 -5.79 -9.63 10.22
N GLU A 39 -5.10 -9.49 11.35
CA GLU A 39 -3.73 -8.93 11.40
C GLU A 39 -2.73 -9.79 10.65
N ILE A 40 -2.86 -11.11 10.75
CA ILE A 40 -2.05 -12.08 10.01
C ILE A 40 -2.98 -13.10 9.36
N SER A 41 -2.70 -13.45 8.10
CA SER A 41 -3.30 -14.61 7.44
C SER A 41 -2.24 -15.43 6.74
N LYS A 42 -2.12 -16.69 7.14
CA LYS A 42 -1.17 -17.64 6.56
C LYS A 42 -1.44 -17.86 5.06
N PRO A 43 -0.42 -18.24 4.28
CA PRO A 43 -0.65 -18.72 2.92
C PRO A 43 -1.54 -19.96 2.93
N ILE A 44 -2.35 -20.12 1.88
CA ILE A 44 -3.17 -21.32 1.63
C ILE A 44 -2.27 -22.50 1.24
N PHE A 45 -1.22 -22.24 0.45
CA PHE A 45 -0.20 -23.23 0.12
C PHE A 45 1.19 -22.60 0.09
N THR A 46 2.22 -23.37 0.42
CA THR A 46 3.60 -22.91 0.36
C THR A 46 4.18 -23.16 -1.03
N SER A 47 4.76 -22.13 -1.64
CA SER A 47 5.51 -22.27 -2.89
C SER A 47 6.82 -23.01 -2.65
N LYS A 48 7.12 -24.02 -3.47
CA LYS A 48 8.43 -24.71 -3.48
C LYS A 48 9.54 -23.89 -4.14
N THR A 49 9.18 -22.89 -4.94
CA THR A 49 10.14 -22.01 -5.61
C THR A 49 10.64 -20.94 -4.65
N ALA A 50 11.95 -20.90 -4.42
CA ALA A 50 12.61 -19.83 -3.70
C ALA A 50 12.46 -18.50 -4.47
N SER A 51 12.24 -17.40 -3.75
CA SER A 51 12.05 -16.06 -4.32
C SER A 51 12.90 -15.06 -3.57
N LYS A 52 13.52 -14.10 -4.28
CA LYS A 52 14.29 -13.02 -3.64
C LYS A 52 13.39 -12.05 -2.87
N ILE A 53 12.25 -11.70 -3.45
CA ILE A 53 11.20 -10.95 -2.76
C ILE A 53 10.43 -11.94 -1.84
N PRO A 54 10.38 -11.69 -0.52
CA PRO A 54 9.59 -12.51 0.40
C PRO A 54 8.12 -12.59 -0.01
N LYS A 55 7.47 -13.76 0.16
CA LYS A 55 6.04 -13.93 -0.12
C LYS A 55 5.16 -13.42 1.03
N ILE A 56 5.28 -12.12 1.30
CA ILE A 56 4.55 -11.40 2.34
C ILE A 56 3.86 -10.21 1.68
N ILE A 57 2.56 -10.05 1.95
CA ILE A 57 1.81 -8.85 1.60
C ILE A 57 1.66 -8.00 2.86
N TRP A 58 2.04 -6.73 2.74
CA TRP A 58 1.85 -5.70 3.74
C TRP A 58 0.73 -4.76 3.31
N GLN A 59 -0.25 -4.55 4.17
CA GLN A 59 -1.26 -3.49 4.01
C GLN A 59 -1.43 -2.73 5.31
N THR A 60 -1.83 -1.46 5.20
CA THR A 60 -2.17 -0.63 6.35
C THR A 60 -3.44 0.17 6.05
N ASN A 61 -4.20 0.45 7.11
CA ASN A 61 -5.35 1.34 7.07
C ASN A 61 -5.52 1.96 8.47
N TYR A 62 -6.43 2.93 8.59
CA TYR A 62 -6.74 3.51 9.91
C TYR A 62 -7.45 2.51 10.85
N THR A 63 -8.10 1.48 10.32
CA THR A 63 -8.74 0.41 11.12
C THR A 63 -8.84 -0.88 10.32
N ASN A 64 -8.80 -2.02 11.02
CA ASN A 64 -9.12 -3.33 10.46
C ASN A 64 -10.61 -3.69 10.53
N ASN A 65 -11.44 -2.89 11.21
CA ASN A 65 -12.90 -3.04 11.18
C ASN A 65 -13.47 -2.22 10.02
N VAL A 66 -13.55 -2.83 8.84
CA VAL A 66 -13.80 -2.12 7.58
C VAL A 66 -15.22 -2.33 7.07
N SER A 67 -15.64 -1.50 6.12
CA SER A 67 -16.88 -1.68 5.38
C SER A 67 -16.83 -2.93 4.49
N LEU A 68 -17.99 -3.50 4.17
CA LEU A 68 -18.13 -4.64 3.26
C LEU A 68 -17.28 -4.55 1.97
N PRO A 69 -17.30 -3.45 1.18
CA PRO A 69 -16.52 -3.39 -0.07
C PRO A 69 -15.01 -3.43 0.14
N VAL A 70 -14.48 -2.85 1.23
CA VAL A 70 -13.05 -2.96 1.59
C VAL A 70 -12.72 -4.41 1.98
N TYR A 71 -13.60 -5.08 2.71
CA TYR A 71 -13.42 -6.48 3.07
C TYR A 71 -13.47 -7.41 1.85
N LEU A 72 -14.38 -7.17 0.91
CA LEU A 72 -14.45 -7.92 -0.36
C LEU A 72 -13.20 -7.69 -1.22
N ASN A 73 -12.64 -6.47 -1.21
CA ASN A 73 -11.36 -6.19 -1.85
C ASN A 73 -10.21 -7.00 -1.24
N TYR A 74 -10.16 -7.07 0.09
CA TYR A 74 -9.21 -7.93 0.82
C TYR A 74 -9.34 -9.41 0.44
N LEU A 75 -10.56 -9.95 0.46
CA LEU A 75 -10.81 -11.35 0.08
C LEU A 75 -10.38 -11.65 -1.36
N PHE A 76 -10.67 -10.73 -2.28
CA PHE A 76 -10.24 -10.84 -3.66
C PHE A 76 -8.71 -10.88 -3.77
N ASN A 77 -8.00 -9.99 -3.06
CA ASN A 77 -6.54 -10.02 -3.04
C ASN A 77 -5.98 -11.32 -2.46
N ARG A 78 -6.59 -11.88 -1.41
CA ARG A 78 -6.20 -13.19 -0.86
C ARG A 78 -6.34 -14.31 -1.88
N LEU A 79 -7.42 -14.31 -2.67
CA LEU A 79 -7.59 -15.25 -3.78
C LEU A 79 -6.50 -15.09 -4.85
N MET A 80 -6.02 -13.87 -5.07
CA MET A 80 -4.95 -13.57 -6.03
C MET A 80 -3.54 -13.81 -5.48
N SER A 81 -3.41 -14.19 -4.21
CA SER A 81 -2.13 -14.31 -3.51
C SER A 81 -2.08 -15.53 -2.59
N LEU A 82 -2.57 -16.67 -3.07
CA LEU A 82 -2.78 -17.89 -2.26
C LEU A 82 -1.52 -18.40 -1.55
N ASP A 83 -0.34 -18.11 -2.08
CA ASP A 83 0.95 -18.52 -1.50
C ASP A 83 1.71 -17.42 -0.77
N HIS A 84 1.05 -16.30 -0.51
CA HIS A 84 1.60 -15.21 0.26
C HIS A 84 0.99 -15.18 1.64
N GLU A 85 1.83 -14.98 2.66
CA GLU A 85 1.36 -14.52 3.96
C GLU A 85 0.84 -13.08 3.82
N TYR A 86 -0.25 -12.78 4.51
CA TYR A 86 -0.80 -11.44 4.59
C TYR A 86 -0.57 -10.87 5.98
N ARG A 87 -0.15 -9.61 6.05
CA ARG A 87 0.07 -8.85 7.28
C ARG A 87 -0.60 -7.48 7.17
N TYR A 88 -1.45 -7.19 8.13
CA TYR A 88 -2.09 -5.90 8.31
C TYR A 88 -1.50 -5.18 9.51
N VAL A 89 -1.26 -3.88 9.38
CA VAL A 89 -0.80 -3.01 10.47
C VAL A 89 -1.69 -1.77 10.54
N SER A 90 -2.31 -1.48 11.69
CA SER A 90 -3.14 -0.28 11.87
C SER A 90 -2.29 0.99 12.01
N THR A 91 -2.92 2.16 12.11
CA THR A 91 -2.20 3.42 12.43
C THR A 91 -1.41 3.33 13.73
N GLU A 92 -2.05 2.85 14.79
CA GLU A 92 -1.47 2.76 16.12
C GLU A 92 -0.31 1.76 16.13
N ALA A 93 -0.51 0.61 15.47
CA ALA A 93 0.49 -0.44 15.37
C ALA A 93 1.71 -0.03 14.52
N ARG A 94 1.56 0.93 13.58
CA ARG A 94 2.71 1.43 12.80
C ARG A 94 3.72 2.14 13.70
N LEU A 95 3.26 3.00 14.61
CA LEU A 95 4.17 3.72 15.51
C LEU A 95 4.95 2.75 16.41
N GLU A 96 4.26 1.80 17.03
CA GLU A 96 4.90 0.77 17.86
C GLU A 96 5.90 -0.08 17.06
N TYR A 97 5.55 -0.42 15.81
CA TYR A 97 6.44 -1.12 14.91
C TYR A 97 7.71 -0.31 14.60
N MET A 98 7.58 0.99 14.32
CA MET A 98 8.72 1.88 14.06
C MET A 98 9.62 2.00 15.29
N LYS A 99 9.06 2.24 16.48
CA LYS A 99 9.83 2.33 17.74
C LYS A 99 10.61 1.06 18.05
N THR A 100 10.04 -0.10 17.72
CA THR A 100 10.64 -1.40 18.04
C THR A 100 11.73 -1.81 17.04
N ASN A 101 11.59 -1.47 15.76
CA ASN A 101 12.41 -2.04 14.68
C ASN A 101 13.28 -1.02 13.94
N ALA A 102 12.93 0.27 13.96
CA ALA A 102 13.66 1.29 13.21
C ALA A 102 14.83 1.84 14.02
N PRO A 103 15.92 2.28 13.34
CA PRO A 103 16.91 3.14 13.96
C PRO A 103 16.27 4.38 14.58
N LYS A 104 16.86 4.88 15.66
CA LYS A 104 16.35 6.00 16.45
C LYS A 104 15.93 7.21 15.59
N GLU A 105 16.80 7.62 14.67
CA GLU A 105 16.55 8.75 13.75
C GLU A 105 15.27 8.55 12.91
N ILE A 106 15.07 7.35 12.35
CA ILE A 106 13.89 7.03 11.54
C ILE A 106 12.63 7.03 12.42
N SER A 107 12.69 6.45 13.63
CA SER A 107 11.54 6.45 14.54
C SER A 107 11.17 7.86 15.03
N GLU A 108 12.17 8.71 15.35
CA GLU A 108 11.95 10.08 15.80
C GLU A 108 11.38 10.96 14.67
N ALA A 109 11.85 10.80 13.43
CA ALA A 109 11.24 11.45 12.27
C ALA A 109 9.79 10.99 12.07
N PHE A 110 9.53 9.68 12.17
CA PHE A 110 8.18 9.13 12.02
C PHE A 110 7.20 9.71 13.05
N GLU A 111 7.64 9.88 14.29
CA GLU A 111 6.84 10.45 15.38
C GLU A 111 6.41 11.90 15.18
N GLN A 112 7.10 12.65 14.31
CA GLN A 112 6.75 14.03 14.00
C GLN A 112 5.55 14.13 13.08
N LEU A 113 5.24 13.08 12.30
CA LEU A 113 4.10 13.06 11.39
C LEU A 113 2.78 12.94 12.15
N THR A 114 1.82 13.79 11.81
CA THR A 114 0.49 13.83 12.47
C THR A 114 -0.61 13.15 11.66
N ASP A 115 -0.42 13.03 10.34
CA ASP A 115 -1.43 12.51 9.44
C ASP A 115 -1.18 11.03 9.08
N GLY A 116 -2.27 10.27 8.99
CA GLY A 116 -2.18 8.83 8.79
C GLY A 116 -1.66 8.41 7.42
N ALA A 117 -1.70 9.29 6.41
CA ALA A 117 -1.25 8.99 5.05
C ALA A 117 0.27 9.16 4.93
N SER A 118 0.85 10.25 5.44
CA SER A 118 2.32 10.39 5.49
C SER A 118 2.95 9.30 6.34
N GLN A 119 2.32 8.93 7.46
CA GLN A 119 2.74 7.78 8.25
C GLN A 119 2.65 6.46 7.45
N ALA A 120 1.74 6.33 6.48
CA ALA A 120 1.59 5.09 5.70
C ALA A 120 2.67 5.02 4.62
N ASP A 121 2.96 6.16 4.01
CA ASP A 121 4.03 6.35 3.05
C ASP A 121 5.41 6.10 3.66
N PHE A 122 5.68 6.61 4.86
CA PHE A 122 6.96 6.34 5.53
C PHE A 122 7.04 4.86 5.97
N TRP A 123 6.01 4.35 6.63
CA TRP A 123 6.01 2.98 7.15
C TRP A 123 6.18 1.93 6.03
N ARG A 124 5.51 2.10 4.87
CA ARG A 124 5.60 1.13 3.77
C ARG A 124 7.02 1.02 3.20
N VAL A 125 7.72 2.14 3.09
CA VAL A 125 9.11 2.15 2.60
C VAL A 125 10.00 1.47 3.64
N PHE A 126 9.80 1.76 4.92
CA PHE A 126 10.58 1.18 6.01
C PHE A 126 10.41 -0.34 6.07
N VAL A 127 9.18 -0.83 6.16
CA VAL A 127 8.91 -2.27 6.32
C VAL A 127 9.43 -3.08 5.13
N LEU A 128 9.31 -2.54 3.92
CA LEU A 128 9.84 -3.17 2.72
C LEU A 128 11.37 -3.16 2.67
N ASN A 129 12.03 -2.08 3.12
CA ASN A 129 13.48 -2.07 3.18
C ASN A 129 14.02 -2.99 4.29
N HIS A 130 13.31 -3.10 5.41
CA HIS A 130 13.72 -3.87 6.58
C HIS A 130 13.49 -5.38 6.40
N ILE A 131 12.28 -5.79 5.98
CA ILE A 131 11.89 -7.21 5.84
C ILE A 131 11.83 -7.64 4.38
N GLY A 132 11.43 -6.73 3.48
CA GLY A 132 11.00 -7.09 2.13
C GLY A 132 9.53 -7.50 2.08
N GLY A 133 9.11 -7.90 0.89
CA GLY A 133 7.75 -8.34 0.58
C GLY A 133 7.10 -7.46 -0.47
N THR A 134 5.78 -7.42 -0.44
CA THR A 134 4.95 -6.59 -1.33
C THR A 134 4.04 -5.72 -0.48
N TYR A 135 4.13 -4.41 -0.65
CA TYR A 135 3.14 -3.48 -0.11
C TYR A 135 2.08 -3.20 -1.17
N MET A 136 0.82 -3.07 -0.76
CA MET A 136 -0.22 -2.47 -1.58
C MET A 136 -1.29 -1.72 -0.76
N ASP A 137 -1.76 -0.56 -1.26
CA ASP A 137 -2.82 0.21 -0.60
C ASP A 137 -4.08 -0.64 -0.37
N ILE A 138 -4.84 -0.34 0.69
CA ILE A 138 -6.00 -1.13 1.11
C ILE A 138 -7.15 -1.13 0.09
N ASP A 139 -7.22 -0.10 -0.76
CA ASP A 139 -8.20 0.05 -1.84
C ASP A 139 -7.68 -0.47 -3.19
N ALA A 140 -6.45 -0.99 -3.21
CA ALA A 140 -5.83 -1.58 -4.38
C ALA A 140 -6.22 -3.04 -4.54
N HIS A 141 -6.27 -3.53 -5.78
CA HIS A 141 -6.47 -4.93 -6.09
C HIS A 141 -5.50 -5.41 -7.17
N LEU A 142 -5.12 -6.68 -7.08
CA LEU A 142 -4.32 -7.35 -8.11
C LEU A 142 -5.15 -7.57 -9.38
N VAL A 143 -4.50 -7.61 -10.53
CA VAL A 143 -5.18 -7.93 -11.82
C VAL A 143 -4.82 -9.32 -12.36
N TRP A 144 -3.83 -9.96 -11.74
CA TRP A 144 -3.34 -11.29 -12.05
C TRP A 144 -2.73 -11.93 -10.77
N PRO A 145 -2.60 -13.26 -10.66
CA PRO A 145 -2.02 -13.86 -9.45
C PRO A 145 -0.63 -13.29 -9.12
N LEU A 146 -0.39 -12.95 -7.85
CA LEU A 146 0.81 -12.22 -7.43
C LEU A 146 2.11 -12.96 -7.78
N SER A 147 2.15 -14.27 -7.55
CA SER A 147 3.28 -15.14 -7.94
C SER A 147 3.50 -15.28 -9.45
N LYS A 148 2.59 -14.76 -10.28
CA LYS A 148 2.78 -14.65 -11.73
C LYS A 148 3.21 -13.24 -12.14
N ILE A 149 2.90 -12.23 -11.33
CA ILE A 149 3.34 -10.84 -11.50
C ILE A 149 4.82 -10.69 -11.10
N ILE A 150 5.17 -11.18 -9.91
CA ILE A 150 6.52 -11.14 -9.34
C ILE A 150 7.23 -12.46 -9.65
N LYS A 151 8.38 -12.38 -10.31
CA LYS A 151 9.20 -13.55 -10.67
C LYS A 151 10.17 -13.89 -9.53
N PRO A 152 10.57 -15.17 -9.41
CA PRO A 152 11.49 -15.62 -8.35
C PRO A 152 12.80 -14.83 -8.24
N ASP A 153 13.31 -14.35 -9.38
CA ASP A 153 14.58 -13.65 -9.54
C ASP A 153 14.47 -12.13 -9.45
N ASP A 154 13.25 -11.57 -9.46
CA ASP A 154 12.98 -10.14 -9.27
C ASP A 154 13.51 -9.73 -7.87
N THR A 155 14.37 -8.71 -7.83
CA THR A 155 14.85 -8.07 -6.59
C THR A 155 13.91 -6.97 -6.13
N GLU A 156 13.25 -6.31 -7.08
CA GLU A 156 12.21 -5.31 -6.85
C GLU A 156 11.21 -5.29 -8.00
N VAL A 157 10.02 -4.76 -7.74
CA VAL A 157 9.04 -4.42 -8.77
C VAL A 157 8.37 -3.11 -8.35
N PHE A 158 8.71 -2.02 -9.05
CA PHE A 158 8.01 -0.75 -8.92
C PHE A 158 6.81 -0.66 -9.86
N LEU A 159 5.79 0.08 -9.44
CA LEU A 159 4.60 0.27 -10.24
C LEU A 159 4.70 1.53 -11.10
N LEU A 160 4.75 1.34 -12.42
CA LEU A 160 4.71 2.44 -13.37
C LEU A 160 3.26 2.78 -13.74
N THR A 161 2.86 4.02 -13.48
CA THR A 161 1.58 4.57 -13.94
C THR A 161 1.75 5.17 -15.35
N LYS A 162 1.04 6.24 -15.73
CA LYS A 162 1.17 6.81 -17.07
C LYS A 162 2.58 7.37 -17.33
N GLN A 163 3.14 8.10 -16.36
CA GLN A 163 4.40 8.84 -16.51
C GLN A 163 5.30 8.77 -15.26
N HIS A 164 4.78 8.32 -14.12
CA HIS A 164 5.52 8.31 -12.85
C HIS A 164 5.36 6.98 -12.13
N TYR A 165 6.36 6.65 -11.31
CA TYR A 165 6.26 5.54 -10.38
C TYR A 165 5.29 5.90 -9.26
N SER A 166 4.42 4.97 -8.88
CA SER A 166 3.56 5.13 -7.72
C SER A 166 4.06 4.31 -6.55
N ASN A 167 3.80 4.79 -5.34
CA ASN A 167 4.11 4.08 -4.10
C ASN A 167 2.92 3.26 -3.55
N TYR A 168 1.76 3.24 -4.22
CA TYR A 168 0.61 2.43 -3.77
C TYR A 168 0.81 0.92 -3.97
N PHE A 169 1.82 0.52 -4.75
CA PHE A 169 2.29 -0.85 -4.87
C PHE A 169 3.81 -0.84 -5.02
N ILE A 170 4.51 -1.58 -4.16
CA ILE A 170 5.95 -1.78 -4.26
C ILE A 170 6.23 -3.22 -3.82
N ALA A 171 6.98 -3.98 -4.60
CA ALA A 171 7.56 -5.23 -4.16
C ALA A 171 9.08 -5.12 -4.10
N SER A 172 9.70 -5.64 -3.05
CA SER A 172 11.14 -5.55 -2.89
C SER A 172 11.68 -6.63 -1.98
N GLN A 173 12.90 -7.08 -2.26
CA GLN A 173 13.73 -7.71 -1.25
C GLN A 173 14.16 -6.66 -0.21
N LYS A 174 14.60 -7.13 0.97
CA LYS A 174 15.20 -6.26 1.98
C LYS A 174 16.46 -5.56 1.47
N ASN A 175 16.84 -4.44 2.08
CA ASN A 175 18.03 -3.65 1.78
C ASN A 175 18.08 -3.18 0.32
N ASN A 176 16.98 -2.62 -0.18
CA ASN A 176 16.90 -2.06 -1.51
C ASN A 176 17.45 -0.62 -1.52
N PRO A 177 18.49 -0.32 -2.33
CA PRO A 177 19.11 1.01 -2.34
C PRO A 177 18.16 2.17 -2.73
N VAL A 178 17.12 1.90 -3.51
CA VAL A 178 16.09 2.90 -3.85
C VAL A 178 15.20 3.18 -2.65
N LEU A 179 14.82 2.14 -1.90
CA LEU A 179 14.00 2.31 -0.69
C LEU A 179 14.81 2.96 0.44
N GLU A 180 16.08 2.60 0.60
CA GLU A 180 17.00 3.26 1.52
C GLU A 180 17.16 4.75 1.20
N LYS A 181 17.42 5.10 -0.07
CA LYS A 181 17.46 6.50 -0.49
C LYS A 181 16.11 7.22 -0.27
N SER A 182 14.99 6.53 -0.46
CA SER A 182 13.67 7.08 -0.17
C SER A 182 13.49 7.39 1.31
N LEU A 183 13.97 6.52 2.21
CA LEU A 183 13.93 6.76 3.66
C LEU A 183 14.74 7.99 4.03
N ASN A 184 15.95 8.14 3.49
CA ASN A 184 16.81 9.29 3.76
C ASN A 184 16.15 10.60 3.32
N ILE A 185 15.56 10.64 2.11
CA ILE A 185 14.83 11.81 1.62
C ILE A 185 13.62 12.12 2.53
N ILE A 186 12.89 11.12 3.00
CA ILE A 186 11.76 11.31 3.92
C ILE A 186 12.21 11.94 5.23
N VAL A 187 13.27 11.38 5.84
CA VAL A 187 13.85 11.90 7.09
C VAL A 187 14.31 13.34 6.89
N ASP A 188 15.06 13.62 5.82
CA ASP A 188 15.53 14.96 5.49
C ASP A 188 14.37 15.95 5.31
N ASN A 189 13.29 15.55 4.64
CA ASN A 189 12.12 16.41 4.46
C ASN A 189 11.43 16.72 5.79
N ILE A 190 11.31 15.74 6.69
CA ILE A 190 10.68 15.93 8.00
C ILE A 190 11.54 16.82 8.89
N VAL A 191 12.84 16.51 9.01
CA VAL A 191 13.78 17.24 9.88
C VAL A 191 13.91 18.70 9.46
N ASN A 192 13.96 18.97 8.15
CA ASN A 192 14.06 20.33 7.63
C ASN A 192 12.70 21.03 7.46
N LYS A 193 11.59 20.38 7.83
CA LYS A 193 10.22 20.87 7.64
C LYS A 193 9.94 21.31 6.18
N ASN A 194 10.41 20.53 5.21
CA ASN A 194 10.17 20.75 3.78
C ASN A 194 8.73 20.36 3.42
N LEU A 195 7.78 21.26 3.66
CA LEU A 195 6.35 21.05 3.45
C LEU A 195 5.86 21.41 2.03
N ASP A 196 6.77 21.86 1.17
CA ASP A 196 6.45 22.26 -0.20
C ASP A 196 5.92 21.08 -1.03
N GLY A 197 4.72 21.24 -1.57
CA GLY A 197 3.99 20.16 -2.27
C GLY A 197 3.27 19.16 -1.35
N GLY A 198 3.25 19.39 -0.04
CA GLY A 198 2.48 18.60 0.93
C GLY A 198 2.89 17.12 0.98
N ILE A 199 1.94 16.25 1.32
CA ILE A 199 2.17 14.80 1.51
C ILE A 199 2.86 14.16 0.31
N TYR A 200 2.49 14.57 -0.91
CA TYR A 200 3.04 14.04 -2.17
C TYR A 200 4.57 14.15 -2.26
N ASN A 201 5.13 15.24 -1.72
CA ASN A 201 6.57 15.51 -1.70
C ASN A 201 7.23 15.11 -0.37
N LEU A 202 6.51 15.25 0.74
CA LEU A 202 7.03 14.95 2.08
C LEU A 202 7.39 13.48 2.21
N THR A 203 6.42 12.60 1.91
CA THR A 203 6.57 11.14 2.07
C THR A 203 6.05 10.32 0.88
N GLY A 204 5.22 10.92 0.04
CA GLY A 204 4.47 10.25 -1.01
C GLY A 204 5.27 9.88 -2.27
N PRO A 205 4.57 9.67 -3.41
CA PRO A 205 5.19 9.16 -4.64
C PRO A 205 6.37 9.97 -5.16
N ASN A 206 6.45 11.28 -4.92
CA ASN A 206 7.55 12.07 -5.45
C ASN A 206 8.90 11.66 -4.86
N VAL A 207 8.93 11.34 -3.55
CA VAL A 207 10.12 10.79 -2.87
C VAL A 207 10.65 9.58 -3.63
N LEU A 208 9.77 8.62 -3.96
CA LEU A 208 10.16 7.42 -4.70
C LEU A 208 10.72 7.76 -6.09
N ASN A 209 10.11 8.70 -6.80
CA ASN A 209 10.60 9.12 -8.12
C ASN A 209 11.96 9.82 -8.03
N ILE A 210 12.20 10.68 -7.03
CA ILE A 210 13.51 11.31 -6.77
C ILE A 210 14.57 10.25 -6.39
N ALA A 211 14.18 9.26 -5.58
CA ALA A 211 15.07 8.17 -5.18
C ALA A 211 15.50 7.31 -6.38
N ILE A 212 14.56 7.02 -7.29
CA ILE A 212 14.83 6.30 -8.55
C ILE A 212 15.72 7.15 -9.48
N GLY A 213 15.37 8.41 -9.74
CA GLY A 213 16.07 9.27 -10.69
C GLY A 213 16.14 8.62 -12.08
N ASP A 214 17.33 8.65 -12.69
CA ASP A 214 17.56 8.06 -14.03
C ASP A 214 17.91 6.56 -13.98
N LYS A 215 17.86 5.93 -12.80
CA LYS A 215 18.19 4.51 -12.67
C LYS A 215 17.19 3.66 -13.44
N LYS A 216 17.71 2.70 -14.21
CA LYS A 216 16.89 1.64 -14.78
C LYS A 216 16.49 0.67 -13.67
N VAL A 217 15.22 0.71 -13.29
CA VAL A 217 14.64 -0.15 -12.26
C VAL A 217 13.67 -1.17 -12.85
N ASN A 218 13.54 -2.32 -12.17
CA ASN A 218 12.54 -3.30 -12.56
C ASN A 218 11.14 -2.79 -12.21
N HIS A 219 10.29 -2.67 -13.23
CA HIS A 219 8.95 -2.11 -13.06
C HIS A 219 7.90 -2.87 -13.87
N ARG A 220 6.64 -2.66 -13.51
CA ARG A 220 5.47 -3.17 -14.24
C ARG A 220 4.42 -2.08 -14.35
N PHE A 221 3.68 -2.08 -15.45
CA PHE A 221 2.58 -1.13 -15.62
C PHE A 221 1.39 -1.49 -14.72
N TYR A 222 0.77 -0.48 -14.12
CA TYR A 222 -0.38 -0.67 -13.24
C TYR A 222 -1.50 -1.54 -13.83
N ARG A 223 -1.78 -1.40 -15.14
CA ARG A 223 -2.83 -2.14 -15.85
C ARG A 223 -2.62 -3.66 -15.92
N ILE A 224 -1.42 -4.14 -15.62
CA ILE A 224 -1.07 -5.58 -15.64
C ILE A 224 -0.63 -6.08 -14.27
N THR A 225 -0.65 -5.22 -13.25
CA THR A 225 -0.17 -5.54 -11.91
C THR A 225 -1.24 -5.26 -10.85
N CYS A 226 -1.57 -3.99 -10.64
CA CYS A 226 -2.39 -3.56 -9.51
C CYS A 226 -3.11 -2.24 -9.81
N VAL A 227 -4.40 -2.17 -9.47
CA VAL A 227 -5.28 -1.03 -9.72
C VAL A 227 -6.05 -0.64 -8.45
N GLN A 228 -6.28 0.64 -8.22
CA GLN A 228 -7.04 1.17 -7.07
C GLN A 228 -8.48 1.51 -7.40
N GLY A 229 -9.35 1.48 -6.38
CA GLY A 229 -10.67 2.11 -6.41
C GLY A 229 -11.76 1.37 -7.19
N SER A 230 -11.52 0.12 -7.64
CA SER A 230 -12.56 -0.67 -8.30
C SER A 230 -13.61 -1.15 -7.28
N PHE A 231 -13.16 -1.89 -6.25
CA PHE A 231 -14.03 -2.52 -5.25
C PHE A 231 -14.55 -1.57 -4.17
N THR A 232 -13.82 -0.48 -3.90
CA THR A 232 -14.17 0.51 -2.87
C THR A 232 -13.97 1.92 -3.40
N ASN A 233 -14.31 2.92 -2.60
CA ASN A 233 -14.04 4.33 -2.85
C ASN A 233 -13.80 5.05 -1.51
N GLU A 234 -13.57 6.35 -1.56
CA GLU A 234 -13.32 7.16 -0.36
C GLU A 234 -14.45 7.06 0.67
N TYR A 235 -15.71 7.10 0.22
CA TYR A 235 -16.87 6.96 1.11
C TYR A 235 -16.82 5.66 1.91
N PHE A 236 -16.62 4.53 1.24
CA PHE A 236 -16.60 3.23 1.91
C PHE A 236 -15.32 2.96 2.69
N GLN A 237 -14.17 3.45 2.22
CA GLN A 237 -12.91 3.31 2.94
C GLN A 237 -12.98 4.06 4.27
N TYR A 238 -13.54 5.27 4.27
CA TYR A 238 -13.58 6.18 5.41
C TYR A 238 -14.99 6.35 6.00
N ILE A 239 -15.83 5.32 5.91
CA ILE A 239 -17.24 5.38 6.32
C ILE A 239 -17.42 5.80 7.79
N ASP A 240 -16.45 5.47 8.65
CA ASP A 240 -16.43 5.81 10.08
C ASP A 240 -15.52 7.00 10.42
N LYS A 241 -14.80 7.54 9.42
CA LYS A 241 -13.92 8.71 9.58
C LYS A 241 -14.07 9.63 8.37
N PRO A 242 -15.24 10.26 8.15
CA PRO A 242 -15.44 11.16 7.02
C PRO A 242 -14.33 12.21 6.95
N ARG A 243 -13.85 12.52 5.75
CA ARG A 243 -12.67 13.38 5.50
C ARG A 243 -11.33 12.83 6.04
N GLY A 244 -11.24 11.54 6.32
CA GLY A 244 -10.00 10.89 6.74
C GLY A 244 -8.93 10.73 5.65
N LYS A 245 -9.24 11.13 4.40
CA LYS A 245 -8.30 11.07 3.29
C LYS A 245 -7.34 12.26 3.31
N TRP A 246 -6.11 12.02 2.88
CA TRP A 246 -4.99 12.97 2.88
C TRP A 246 -5.26 14.31 2.20
N ILE A 247 -6.15 14.35 1.19
CA ILE A 247 -6.52 15.59 0.48
C ILE A 247 -7.22 16.62 1.39
N HIS A 248 -7.71 16.19 2.55
CA HIS A 248 -8.35 17.06 3.54
C HIS A 248 -7.37 17.54 4.63
N ALA A 249 -6.12 17.07 4.62
CA ALA A 249 -5.09 17.50 5.57
C ALA A 249 -4.52 18.87 5.16
N LYS A 250 -4.38 19.77 6.13
CA LYS A 250 -3.70 21.06 5.93
C LYS A 250 -2.19 20.86 6.00
N LYS A 251 -1.44 21.64 5.21
CA LYS A 251 0.02 21.51 5.12
C LYS A 251 0.69 21.83 6.46
N GLU A 252 0.17 22.82 7.15
CA GLU A 252 0.69 23.34 8.42
C GLU A 252 0.53 22.32 9.55
N ASP A 253 -0.42 21.40 9.40
CA ASP A 253 -0.72 20.40 10.42
C ASP A 253 0.10 19.11 10.24
N LEU A 254 0.85 18.92 9.13
CA LEU A 254 1.48 17.63 8.77
C LEU A 254 2.60 17.20 9.72
N ILE A 255 3.28 18.16 10.34
CA ILE A 255 4.40 17.95 11.28
C ILE A 255 4.03 18.60 12.61
N LYS A 256 4.34 17.94 13.73
CA LYS A 256 4.18 18.51 15.07
C LYS A 256 4.93 19.86 15.17
N GLY A 257 4.26 20.86 15.77
CA GLY A 257 4.80 22.20 16.00
C GLY A 257 6.15 22.17 16.72
#